data_AF-A0A2N5LLL4-F1
#
_entry.id   AF-A0A2N5LLL4-F1
#
_cell.length_a   1.000
_cell.length_b   1.000
_cell.length_c   1.000
_cell.angle_alpha   90.00
_cell.angle_beta   90.00
_cell.angle_gamma   90.00
#
_symmetry.space_group_name_H-M   'P 1'
#
loop_
_entity.id
_entity.type
_entity.pdbx_description
1 polymer ?
#
loop_
_entity_poly.entity_id
_entity_poly.type
_entity_poly.pdbx_seq_one_letter_code
_entity_poly.pdbx_strand_id
1 'polypeptide(L)'
;MNIEQEKVIANLLKEMEQVATKIRILINGIPPEELLGYIYGQLMMMNSNTTSPELSSDTQNKEKNEIQFLLEYVHAVLASDVAQEYVVFDERKCGELFALSRNLREKSMCFAMVSSINTQNKDFGSNTADIEFQAKSSWLMLRGNRYQVLEGEFYQYVLAPHDDVLKDIYGIGAIEIAEGFQQLANATRVGQANAIEEMMKQFQAAQDFAEKQNKPLEDAMEEWVEANAQQTKSAGLAVDDMLRGGISNVSRHTKLPSELLADLAYSRGEELDFFSEGDFSGTPYRTLPARKKPLIKLGEDYYAVDPCFIRDAGYRSLLFNLLQKKPDYKEAFKERQKVMSEAAFPEILAEQLSGAVIYQEVYYKDPKTKQWAENDTLVLIDDVLYLVEAKAGAAASIASPELDFKRHSQSIKDLIIKAYKQCERFFEYLKSADEV
;
A
#
# COMPACT_ATOMS: atom_id res chain seq x y z
N MET A 1 -20.42 23.82 -16.35
CA MET A 1 -20.74 23.75 -14.91
C MET A 1 -21.70 24.89 -14.58
N ASN A 2 -22.74 24.68 -13.77
CA ASN A 2 -23.65 25.77 -13.36
C ASN A 2 -23.08 26.46 -12.10
N ILE A 3 -23.25 27.78 -11.96
CA ILE A 3 -22.68 28.63 -10.89
C ILE A 3 -22.97 28.07 -9.49
N GLU A 4 -24.17 27.49 -9.29
CA GLU A 4 -24.55 26.89 -8.02
C GLU A 4 -23.67 25.67 -7.66
N GLN A 5 -23.34 24.83 -8.64
CA GLN A 5 -22.45 23.68 -8.45
C GLN A 5 -21.02 24.13 -8.14
N GLU A 6 -20.50 25.15 -8.82
CA GLU A 6 -19.16 25.69 -8.55
C GLU A 6 -19.04 26.19 -7.11
N LYS A 7 -20.09 26.85 -6.62
CA LYS A 7 -20.17 27.33 -5.23
C LYS A 7 -20.19 26.18 -4.23
N VAL A 8 -20.94 25.11 -4.52
CA VAL A 8 -20.96 23.90 -3.66
C VAL A 8 -19.60 23.23 -3.63
N ILE A 9 -18.94 23.06 -4.77
CA ILE A 9 -17.60 22.47 -4.88
C ILE A 9 -16.58 23.30 -4.08
N ALA A 10 -16.57 24.62 -4.26
CA ALA A 10 -15.67 25.52 -3.53
C ALA A 10 -15.90 25.48 -2.02
N ASN A 11 -17.16 25.38 -1.57
CA ASN A 11 -17.47 25.25 -0.14
C ASN A 11 -17.01 23.90 0.43
N LEU A 12 -17.27 22.79 -0.29
CA LEU A 12 -16.79 21.46 0.11
C LEU A 12 -15.27 21.42 0.23
N LEU A 13 -14.55 21.98 -0.75
CA LEU A 13 -13.09 22.03 -0.73
C LEU A 13 -12.58 22.80 0.49
N LYS A 14 -13.13 23.98 0.77
CA LYS A 14 -12.76 24.78 1.94
C LYS A 14 -13.02 24.03 3.25
N GLU A 15 -14.14 23.33 3.36
CA GLU A 15 -14.44 22.51 4.54
C GLU A 15 -13.45 21.33 4.68
N MET A 16 -13.07 20.69 3.58
CA MET A 16 -12.08 19.61 3.58
C MET A 16 -10.71 20.11 4.05
N GLU A 17 -10.23 21.25 3.54
CA GLU A 17 -8.96 21.87 3.94
C GLU A 17 -8.96 22.24 5.44
N GLN A 18 -10.09 22.76 5.95
CA GLN A 18 -10.25 23.06 7.38
C GLN A 18 -10.19 21.80 8.26
N VAL A 19 -10.84 20.71 7.83
CA VAL A 19 -10.79 19.44 8.56
C VAL A 19 -9.39 18.83 8.51
N ALA A 20 -8.75 18.84 7.34
CA ALA A 20 -7.37 18.38 7.18
C ALA A 20 -6.39 19.15 8.08
N THR A 21 -6.56 20.46 8.20
CA THR A 21 -5.75 21.30 9.10
C THR A 21 -5.92 20.89 10.56
N LYS A 22 -7.16 20.60 11.01
CA LYS A 22 -7.42 20.11 12.38
C LYS A 22 -6.78 18.74 12.63
N ILE A 23 -6.90 17.82 11.66
CA ILE A 23 -6.25 16.51 11.70
C ILE A 23 -4.73 16.66 11.85
N ARG A 24 -4.11 17.54 11.04
CA ARG A 24 -2.67 17.86 11.12
C ARG A 24 -2.26 18.37 12.51
N ILE A 25 -3.04 19.27 13.10
CA ILE A 25 -2.77 19.79 14.46
C ILE A 25 -2.84 18.67 15.49
N LEU A 26 -3.87 17.81 15.44
CA LEU A 26 -4.03 16.72 16.39
C LEU A 26 -2.91 15.69 16.29
N ILE A 27 -2.56 15.23 15.08
CA ILE A 27 -1.51 14.23 14.88
C ILE A 27 -0.17 14.74 15.40
N ASN A 28 0.19 15.99 15.13
CA ASN A 28 1.44 16.55 15.67
C ASN A 28 1.41 16.75 17.18
N GLY A 29 0.23 16.84 17.79
CA GLY A 29 0.05 17.00 19.23
C GLY A 29 0.01 15.69 20.01
N ILE A 30 0.33 14.55 19.38
CA ILE A 30 0.36 13.20 19.96
C ILE A 30 1.70 12.53 19.60
N PRO A 31 2.35 11.84 20.55
CA PRO A 31 3.51 11.00 20.25
C PRO A 31 3.20 9.96 19.14
N PRO A 32 4.03 9.85 18.08
CA PRO A 32 3.74 8.99 16.93
C PRO A 32 3.57 7.51 17.29
N GLU A 33 4.47 6.95 18.09
CA GLU A 33 4.49 5.54 18.47
C GLU A 33 3.22 5.17 19.26
N GLU A 34 2.85 5.97 20.25
CA GLU A 34 1.62 5.81 21.03
C GLU A 34 0.36 6.00 20.17
N LEU A 35 0.37 6.93 19.21
CA LEU A 35 -0.74 7.11 18.27
C LEU A 35 -0.93 5.87 17.39
N LEU A 36 0.15 5.34 16.83
CA LEU A 36 0.12 4.11 16.05
C LEU A 36 -0.38 2.94 16.90
N GLY A 37 0.14 2.80 18.11
CA GLY A 37 -0.30 1.79 19.06
C GLY A 37 -1.80 1.87 19.38
N TYR A 38 -2.32 3.07 19.61
CA TYR A 38 -3.74 3.29 19.81
C TYR A 38 -4.58 2.87 18.59
N ILE A 39 -4.19 3.30 17.39
CA ILE A 39 -4.92 2.99 16.15
C ILE A 39 -4.92 1.48 15.87
N TYR A 40 -3.76 0.81 15.98
CA TYR A 40 -3.66 -0.64 15.81
C TYR A 40 -4.34 -1.43 16.94
N GLY A 41 -4.39 -0.88 18.16
CA GLY A 41 -5.17 -1.45 19.26
C GLY A 41 -6.67 -1.45 18.97
N GLN A 42 -7.20 -0.37 18.39
CA GLN A 42 -8.59 -0.32 17.93
C GLN A 42 -8.87 -1.36 16.84
N LEU A 43 -7.96 -1.51 15.86
CA LEU A 43 -8.06 -2.53 14.82
C LEU A 43 -8.08 -3.96 15.39
N MET A 44 -7.23 -4.22 16.40
CA MET A 44 -7.19 -5.51 17.10
C MET A 44 -8.51 -5.80 17.80
N MET A 45 -9.02 -4.85 18.60
CA MET A 45 -10.29 -5.02 19.33
C MET A 45 -11.47 -5.28 18.38
N MET A 46 -11.50 -4.62 17.22
CA MET A 46 -12.50 -4.89 16.17
C MET A 46 -12.40 -6.32 15.62
N ASN A 47 -11.19 -6.81 15.38
CA ASN A 47 -10.97 -8.19 14.91
C ASN A 47 -11.24 -9.24 15.99
N SER A 48 -11.06 -8.92 17.28
CA SER A 48 -11.34 -9.84 18.40
C SER A 48 -12.83 -9.96 18.73
N ASN A 49 -13.62 -8.91 18.48
CA ASN A 49 -15.08 -8.93 18.64
C ASN A 49 -15.81 -9.78 17.57
N THR A 50 -15.06 -10.46 16.69
CA THR A 50 -15.57 -11.35 15.63
C THR A 50 -16.21 -12.65 16.16
N THR A 51 -16.20 -12.90 17.47
CA THR A 51 -17.03 -13.94 18.09
C THR A 51 -18.51 -13.54 18.23
N SER A 52 -18.88 -12.29 17.95
CA SER A 52 -20.28 -11.85 17.90
C SER A 52 -20.86 -12.11 16.49
N PRO A 53 -21.88 -12.97 16.32
CA PRO A 53 -22.38 -13.40 14.99
C PRO A 53 -23.10 -12.34 14.14
N GLU A 54 -23.13 -11.07 14.58
CA GLU A 54 -24.10 -10.07 14.09
C GLU A 54 -23.52 -8.94 13.22
N LEU A 55 -22.20 -8.84 13.05
CA LEU A 55 -21.61 -7.82 12.17
C LEU A 55 -21.52 -8.33 10.73
N SER A 56 -22.24 -7.70 9.81
CA SER A 56 -22.13 -7.98 8.38
C SER A 56 -20.71 -7.68 7.87
N SER A 57 -20.24 -8.48 6.89
CA SER A 57 -18.93 -8.31 6.25
C SER A 57 -18.70 -6.88 5.72
N ASP A 58 -19.77 -6.22 5.28
CA ASP A 58 -19.73 -4.84 4.76
C ASP A 58 -19.42 -3.81 5.84
N THR A 59 -19.93 -4.00 7.06
CA THR A 59 -19.68 -3.08 8.19
C THR A 59 -18.22 -3.19 8.64
N GLN A 60 -17.69 -4.41 8.70
CA GLN A 60 -16.29 -4.66 9.05
C GLN A 60 -15.32 -4.08 8.00
N ASN A 61 -15.65 -4.21 6.72
CA ASN A 61 -14.85 -3.62 5.64
C ASN A 61 -14.86 -2.09 5.72
N LYS A 62 -16.00 -1.48 6.09
CA LYS A 62 -16.09 -0.02 6.26
C LYS A 62 -15.17 0.48 7.38
N GLU A 63 -15.17 -0.15 8.54
CA GLU A 63 -14.34 0.26 9.68
C GLU A 63 -12.84 0.10 9.40
N LYS A 64 -12.45 -1.01 8.74
CA LYS A 64 -11.06 -1.20 8.29
C LYS A 64 -10.60 -0.10 7.33
N ASN A 65 -11.46 0.28 6.38
CA ASN A 65 -11.17 1.38 5.45
C ASN A 65 -11.05 2.74 6.16
N GLU A 66 -11.79 2.97 7.24
CA GLU A 66 -11.68 4.21 8.04
C GLU A 66 -10.35 4.29 8.80
N ILE A 67 -9.94 3.18 9.43
CA ILE A 67 -8.63 3.09 10.11
C ILE A 67 -7.50 3.28 9.11
N GLN A 68 -7.59 2.60 7.97
CA GLN A 68 -6.62 2.74 6.90
C GLN A 68 -6.49 4.20 6.46
N PHE A 69 -7.60 4.85 6.10
CA PHE A 69 -7.58 6.26 5.71
C PHE A 69 -6.94 7.18 6.78
N LEU A 70 -7.18 6.89 8.07
CA LEU A 70 -6.54 7.61 9.16
C LEU A 70 -5.02 7.39 9.17
N LEU A 71 -4.53 6.15 9.03
CA LEU A 71 -3.10 5.85 8.98
C LEU A 71 -2.39 6.57 7.82
N GLU A 72 -3.06 6.71 6.68
CA GLU A 72 -2.52 7.48 5.55
C GLU A 72 -2.32 8.96 5.89
N TYR A 73 -3.24 9.53 6.66
CA TYR A 73 -3.13 10.91 7.16
C TYR A 73 -2.07 11.04 8.25
N VAL A 74 -1.93 10.04 9.13
CA VAL A 74 -0.80 9.97 10.07
C VAL A 74 0.49 10.03 9.27
N HIS A 75 0.70 9.13 8.30
CA HIS A 75 1.88 9.15 7.45
C HIS A 75 2.09 10.50 6.77
N ALA A 76 1.04 11.10 6.19
CA ALA A 76 1.15 12.38 5.50
C ALA A 76 1.62 13.51 6.43
N VAL A 77 1.07 13.59 7.64
CA VAL A 77 1.46 14.61 8.63
C VAL A 77 2.86 14.37 9.15
N LEU A 78 3.23 13.11 9.47
CA LEU A 78 4.59 12.82 9.93
C LEU A 78 5.63 13.13 8.85
N ALA A 79 5.33 12.86 7.57
CA ALA A 79 6.22 13.20 6.46
C ALA A 79 6.39 14.72 6.28
N SER A 80 5.31 15.49 6.47
CA SER A 80 5.29 16.92 6.15
C SER A 80 5.70 17.86 7.29
N ASP A 81 5.57 17.44 8.54
CA ASP A 81 5.85 18.30 9.68
C ASP A 81 7.09 17.86 10.45
N VAL A 82 7.89 18.85 10.86
CA VAL A 82 8.99 18.65 11.80
C VAL A 82 8.43 18.16 13.14
N ALA A 83 9.18 17.27 13.80
CA ALA A 83 8.80 16.77 15.12
C ALA A 83 8.66 17.92 16.14
N GLN A 84 7.63 17.87 16.97
CA GLN A 84 7.48 18.78 18.10
C GLN A 84 8.33 18.29 19.27
N GLU A 85 8.99 19.21 20.01
CA GLU A 85 9.90 18.86 21.10
C GLU A 85 9.19 18.20 22.30
N TYR A 86 7.93 18.58 22.57
CA TYR A 86 7.17 18.07 23.70
C TYR A 86 5.72 17.78 23.32
N VAL A 87 5.37 16.51 23.31
CA VAL A 87 4.03 16.00 23.05
C VAL A 87 3.64 15.00 24.12
N VAL A 88 2.38 15.06 24.55
CA VAL A 88 1.83 14.16 25.58
C VAL A 88 0.65 13.43 24.98
N PHE A 89 0.62 12.12 25.19
CA PHE A 89 -0.49 11.29 24.78
C PHE A 89 -1.77 11.67 25.53
N ASP A 90 -2.85 11.94 24.79
CA ASP A 90 -4.19 12.17 25.33
C ASP A 90 -5.18 11.38 24.48
N GLU A 91 -5.79 10.35 25.07
CA GLU A 91 -6.76 9.49 24.40
C GLU A 91 -7.95 10.27 23.82
N ARG A 92 -8.36 11.39 24.45
CA ARG A 92 -9.48 12.20 23.95
C ARG A 92 -9.17 12.82 22.59
N LYS A 93 -7.91 13.20 22.35
CA LYS A 93 -7.45 13.70 21.04
C LYS A 93 -7.52 12.59 19.99
N CYS A 94 -7.28 11.33 20.37
CA CYS A 94 -7.45 10.19 19.47
C CYS A 94 -8.92 10.03 19.06
N GLY A 95 -9.85 10.06 20.02
CA GLY A 95 -11.29 10.01 19.71
C GLY A 95 -11.75 11.12 18.74
N GLU A 96 -11.29 12.35 18.95
CA GLU A 96 -11.55 13.48 18.04
C GLU A 96 -10.96 13.26 16.65
N LEU A 97 -9.72 12.75 16.58
CA LEU A 97 -9.02 12.45 15.34
C LEU A 97 -9.76 11.42 14.48
N PHE A 98 -10.30 10.35 15.08
CA PHE A 98 -11.13 9.38 14.37
C PHE A 98 -12.40 10.03 13.80
N ALA A 99 -13.07 10.89 14.56
CA ALA A 99 -14.27 11.58 14.10
C ALA A 99 -13.99 12.53 12.93
N LEU A 100 -12.88 13.30 13.01
CA LEU A 100 -12.46 14.19 11.93
C LEU A 100 -12.04 13.43 10.67
N SER A 101 -11.34 12.30 10.82
CA SER A 101 -10.95 11.43 9.71
C SER A 101 -12.18 10.93 8.93
N ARG A 102 -13.20 10.42 9.64
CA ARG A 102 -14.48 10.02 9.02
C ARG A 102 -15.14 11.18 8.29
N ASN A 103 -15.21 12.34 8.95
CA ASN A 103 -15.81 13.53 8.37
C ASN A 103 -15.09 13.98 7.07
N LEU A 104 -13.76 13.95 7.05
CA LEU A 104 -12.98 14.30 5.87
C LEU A 104 -13.23 13.32 4.74
N ARG A 105 -13.27 12.02 5.03
CA ARG A 105 -13.57 10.97 4.05
C ARG A 105 -14.96 11.14 3.44
N GLU A 106 -15.98 11.40 4.26
CA GLU A 106 -17.35 11.66 3.80
C GLU A 106 -17.43 12.91 2.89
N LYS A 107 -16.83 14.02 3.31
CA LYS A 107 -16.78 15.24 2.50
C LYS A 107 -16.05 15.03 1.18
N SER A 108 -14.96 14.25 1.19
CA SER A 108 -14.21 13.92 -0.01
C SER A 108 -15.03 13.08 -1.00
N MET A 109 -15.88 12.17 -0.50
CA MET A 109 -16.80 11.40 -1.33
C MET A 109 -17.91 12.29 -1.93
N CYS A 110 -18.49 13.20 -1.13
CA CYS A 110 -19.42 14.19 -1.64
C CYS A 110 -18.79 15.08 -2.72
N PHE A 111 -17.53 15.51 -2.51
CA PHE A 111 -16.76 16.22 -3.51
C PHE A 111 -16.59 15.39 -4.79
N ALA A 112 -16.24 14.10 -4.68
CA ALA A 112 -16.09 13.19 -5.83
C ALA A 112 -17.36 13.21 -6.69
N MET A 113 -18.51 13.06 -6.03
CA MET A 113 -19.82 12.99 -6.67
C MET A 113 -20.17 14.32 -7.34
N VAL A 114 -20.13 15.42 -6.60
CA VAL A 114 -20.56 16.74 -7.12
C VAL A 114 -19.62 17.26 -8.20
N SER A 115 -18.31 17.06 -8.08
CA SER A 115 -17.34 17.50 -9.09
C SER A 115 -17.47 16.75 -10.42
N SER A 116 -17.94 15.50 -10.40
CA SER A 116 -17.98 14.65 -11.59
C SER A 116 -19.25 14.80 -12.43
N ILE A 117 -20.41 15.12 -11.82
CA ILE A 117 -21.73 15.15 -12.47
C ILE A 117 -21.78 16.00 -13.76
N ASN A 118 -21.09 17.15 -13.78
CA ASN A 118 -21.04 18.05 -14.94
C ASN A 118 -19.60 18.34 -15.36
N THR A 119 -18.77 17.29 -15.34
CA THR A 119 -17.37 17.40 -15.78
C THR A 119 -17.27 17.99 -17.19
N GLN A 120 -16.23 18.80 -17.40
CA GLN A 120 -15.90 19.32 -18.73
C GLN A 120 -15.13 18.29 -19.57
N ASN A 121 -14.63 17.23 -18.94
CA ASN A 121 -13.96 16.14 -19.62
C ASN A 121 -14.96 15.40 -20.53
N LYS A 122 -14.47 14.97 -21.71
CA LYS A 122 -15.28 14.28 -22.72
C LYS A 122 -14.63 12.99 -23.22
N ASP A 123 -13.60 12.54 -22.52
CA ASP A 123 -12.72 11.46 -22.94
C ASP A 123 -13.43 10.12 -23.21
N PHE A 124 -14.60 9.91 -22.60
CA PHE A 124 -15.43 8.72 -22.72
C PHE A 124 -16.89 9.05 -23.08
N GLY A 125 -17.13 10.19 -23.74
CA GLY A 125 -18.48 10.61 -24.14
C GLY A 125 -19.43 10.75 -22.96
N SER A 126 -20.66 10.21 -23.08
CA SER A 126 -21.70 10.27 -22.04
C SER A 126 -21.30 9.60 -20.73
N ASN A 127 -20.36 8.66 -20.76
CA ASN A 127 -19.94 7.88 -19.59
C ASN A 127 -18.80 8.56 -18.81
N THR A 128 -18.32 9.73 -19.28
CA THR A 128 -17.15 10.39 -18.66
C THR A 128 -17.41 10.78 -17.21
N ALA A 129 -18.60 11.29 -16.89
CA ALA A 129 -18.97 11.67 -15.51
C ALA A 129 -18.91 10.47 -14.55
N ASP A 130 -19.44 9.32 -14.97
CA ASP A 130 -19.43 8.11 -14.16
C ASP A 130 -18.00 7.58 -13.97
N ILE A 131 -17.20 7.55 -15.04
CA ILE A 131 -15.80 7.10 -14.97
C ILE A 131 -14.96 8.03 -14.09
N GLU A 132 -15.18 9.34 -14.18
CA GLU A 132 -14.50 10.33 -13.34
C GLU A 132 -14.87 10.18 -11.87
N PHE A 133 -16.16 9.98 -11.58
CA PHE A 133 -16.60 9.67 -10.23
C PHE A 133 -15.98 8.38 -9.70
N GLN A 134 -15.95 7.32 -10.52
CA GLN A 134 -15.33 6.03 -10.15
C GLN A 134 -13.83 6.17 -9.91
N ALA A 135 -13.11 6.95 -10.72
CA ALA A 135 -11.69 7.22 -10.52
C ALA A 135 -11.43 7.97 -9.20
N LYS A 136 -12.19 9.03 -8.92
CA LYS A 136 -12.07 9.82 -7.68
C LYS A 136 -12.46 9.03 -6.44
N SER A 137 -13.57 8.31 -6.47
CA SER A 137 -14.01 7.46 -5.36
C SER A 137 -13.04 6.31 -5.11
N SER A 138 -12.54 5.66 -6.17
CA SER A 138 -11.50 4.62 -6.06
C SER A 138 -10.20 5.17 -5.47
N TRP A 139 -9.79 6.38 -5.87
CA TRP A 139 -8.62 7.05 -5.30
C TRP A 139 -8.74 7.23 -3.77
N LEU A 140 -9.94 7.56 -3.28
CA LEU A 140 -10.21 7.67 -1.85
C LEU A 140 -10.28 6.31 -1.15
N MET A 141 -10.95 5.34 -1.78
CA MET A 141 -11.47 4.15 -1.09
C MET A 141 -10.67 2.87 -1.30
N LEU A 142 -10.06 2.70 -2.46
CA LEU A 142 -9.45 1.44 -2.83
C LEU A 142 -7.98 1.46 -2.47
N ARG A 143 -7.62 0.52 -1.60
CA ARG A 143 -6.26 0.09 -1.34
C ARG A 143 -6.21 -1.38 -1.69
N GLY A 144 -5.23 -1.79 -2.49
CA GLY A 144 -5.27 -3.10 -3.16
C GLY A 144 -5.48 -4.27 -2.20
N ASN A 145 -6.29 -5.25 -2.61
CA ASN A 145 -6.55 -6.49 -1.86
C ASN A 145 -5.44 -7.53 -2.07
N ARG A 146 -4.18 -7.13 -1.86
CA ARG A 146 -3.04 -8.04 -2.00
C ARG A 146 -3.08 -9.12 -0.91
N TYR A 147 -2.81 -10.36 -1.30
CA TYR A 147 -2.68 -11.47 -0.35
C TYR A 147 -1.38 -11.32 0.42
N GLN A 148 -1.50 -10.97 1.70
CA GLN A 148 -0.36 -10.59 2.56
C GLN A 148 0.68 -11.70 2.75
N VAL A 149 0.28 -12.96 2.52
CA VAL A 149 1.14 -14.15 2.62
C VAL A 149 1.94 -14.44 1.35
N LEU A 150 1.65 -13.71 0.26
CA LEU A 150 2.30 -13.87 -1.05
C LEU A 150 3.23 -12.69 -1.38
N GLU A 151 3.54 -11.82 -0.42
CA GLU A 151 4.44 -10.69 -0.67
C GLU A 151 5.86 -11.20 -0.97
N GLY A 152 6.33 -12.24 -0.28
CA GLY A 152 7.61 -12.87 -0.56
C GLY A 152 7.68 -13.43 -1.99
N GLU A 153 6.69 -14.22 -2.40
CA GLU A 153 6.63 -14.77 -3.76
C GLU A 153 6.59 -13.67 -4.82
N PHE A 154 5.75 -12.65 -4.62
CA PHE A 154 5.66 -11.51 -5.52
C PHE A 154 7.01 -10.80 -5.66
N TYR A 155 7.59 -10.35 -4.55
CA TYR A 155 8.81 -9.54 -4.58
C TYR A 155 10.00 -10.36 -5.10
N GLN A 156 10.09 -11.64 -4.75
CA GLN A 156 11.14 -12.51 -5.26
C GLN A 156 11.07 -12.63 -6.78
N TYR A 157 9.87 -12.84 -7.33
CA TYR A 157 9.67 -12.96 -8.77
C TYR A 157 10.00 -11.64 -9.50
N VAL A 158 9.37 -10.53 -9.08
CA VAL A 158 9.50 -9.26 -9.82
C VAL A 158 10.86 -8.59 -9.65
N LEU A 159 11.61 -8.90 -8.59
CA LEU A 159 12.95 -8.35 -8.37
C LEU A 159 14.07 -9.26 -8.89
N ALA A 160 13.82 -10.54 -9.17
CA ALA A 160 14.83 -11.47 -9.66
C ALA A 160 15.62 -10.95 -10.89
N PRO A 161 15.00 -10.31 -11.89
CA PRO A 161 15.74 -9.76 -13.03
C PRO A 161 16.73 -8.64 -12.65
N HIS A 162 16.60 -8.05 -11.46
CA HIS A 162 17.38 -6.91 -11.00
C HIS A 162 18.35 -7.28 -9.86
N ASP A 163 18.51 -8.57 -9.54
CA ASP A 163 19.27 -9.06 -8.38
C ASP A 163 20.74 -8.59 -8.34
N ASP A 164 21.42 -8.60 -9.49
CA ASP A 164 22.80 -8.11 -9.63
C ASP A 164 22.92 -6.63 -9.25
N VAL A 165 21.96 -5.81 -9.68
CA VAL A 165 21.92 -4.38 -9.39
C VAL A 165 21.51 -4.09 -7.94
N LEU A 166 20.59 -4.88 -7.38
CA LEU A 166 20.19 -4.77 -5.98
C LEU A 166 21.38 -5.06 -5.05
N LYS A 167 22.15 -6.10 -5.35
CA LYS A 167 23.37 -6.46 -4.60
C LYS A 167 24.44 -5.38 -4.70
N ASP A 168 24.63 -4.80 -5.88
CA ASP A 168 25.58 -3.70 -6.12
C ASP A 168 25.23 -2.45 -5.30
N ILE A 169 23.93 -2.10 -5.22
CA ILE A 169 23.47 -0.86 -4.58
C ILE A 169 23.28 -1.02 -3.06
N TYR A 170 22.60 -2.07 -2.63
CA TYR A 170 22.15 -2.23 -1.24
C TYR A 170 22.87 -3.36 -0.48
N GLY A 171 23.76 -4.09 -1.15
CA GLY A 171 24.47 -5.23 -0.55
C GLY A 171 23.63 -6.49 -0.32
N ILE A 172 22.35 -6.48 -0.74
CA ILE A 172 21.42 -7.62 -0.63
C ILE A 172 20.66 -7.82 -1.95
N GLY A 173 20.21 -9.06 -2.21
CA GLY A 173 19.55 -9.44 -3.45
C GLY A 173 18.02 -9.42 -3.38
N ALA A 174 17.42 -9.91 -4.46
CA ALA A 174 15.97 -10.02 -4.60
C ALA A 174 15.34 -10.91 -3.50
N ILE A 175 16.02 -11.99 -3.12
CA ILE A 175 15.55 -12.95 -2.13
C ILE A 175 15.46 -12.30 -0.74
N GLU A 176 16.54 -11.67 -0.28
CA GLU A 176 16.57 -11.04 1.05
C GLU A 176 15.59 -9.85 1.14
N ILE A 177 15.42 -9.10 0.04
CA ILE A 177 14.42 -8.04 -0.01
C ILE A 177 13.01 -8.62 0.10
N ALA A 178 12.70 -9.67 -0.66
CA ALA A 178 11.41 -10.34 -0.63
C ALA A 178 11.08 -10.91 0.76
N GLU A 179 12.05 -11.53 1.43
CA GLU A 179 11.92 -11.99 2.82
C GLU A 179 11.59 -10.81 3.75
N GLY A 180 12.25 -9.66 3.59
CA GLY A 180 11.98 -8.45 4.37
C GLY A 180 10.54 -7.93 4.19
N PHE A 181 10.05 -7.85 2.95
CA PHE A 181 8.66 -7.46 2.68
C PHE A 181 7.64 -8.46 3.24
N GLN A 182 7.95 -9.77 3.19
CA GLN A 182 7.10 -10.80 3.79
C GLN A 182 7.09 -10.74 5.32
N GLN A 183 8.24 -10.48 5.94
CA GLN A 183 8.37 -10.28 7.40
C GLN A 183 7.56 -9.07 7.85
N LEU A 184 7.63 -7.95 7.12
CA LEU A 184 6.80 -6.77 7.37
C LEU A 184 5.31 -7.11 7.31
N ALA A 185 4.87 -7.79 6.24
CA ALA A 185 3.46 -8.17 6.09
C ALA A 185 3.01 -9.10 7.24
N ASN A 186 3.88 -10.00 7.70
CA ASN A 186 3.62 -10.84 8.86
C ASN A 186 3.57 -10.05 10.17
N ALA A 187 4.42 -9.05 10.36
CA ALA A 187 4.41 -8.20 11.56
C ALA A 187 3.06 -7.49 11.72
N THR A 188 2.49 -6.94 10.65
CA THR A 188 1.12 -6.37 10.70
C THR A 188 0.05 -7.44 10.91
N ARG A 189 0.19 -8.61 10.27
CA ARG A 189 -0.86 -9.65 10.28
C ARG A 189 -0.97 -10.41 11.61
N VAL A 190 0.16 -10.77 12.20
CA VAL A 190 0.23 -11.64 13.40
C VAL A 190 1.06 -11.05 14.53
N GLY A 191 1.69 -9.88 14.35
CA GLY A 191 2.61 -9.31 15.34
C GLY A 191 1.98 -9.05 16.70
N GLN A 192 0.74 -8.53 16.75
CA GLN A 192 0.05 -8.34 18.03
C GLN A 192 -0.27 -9.66 18.73
N ALA A 193 -0.68 -10.69 17.99
CA ALA A 193 -0.94 -12.02 18.55
C ALA A 193 0.35 -12.65 19.10
N ASN A 194 1.44 -12.57 18.33
CA ASN A 194 2.76 -13.04 18.75
C ASN A 194 3.26 -12.28 19.99
N ALA A 195 3.03 -10.96 20.06
CA ALA A 195 3.41 -10.14 21.20
C ALA A 195 2.61 -10.52 22.47
N ILE A 196 1.31 -10.80 22.32
CA ILE A 196 0.46 -11.30 23.41
C ILE A 196 0.95 -12.66 23.93
N GLU A 197 1.30 -13.58 23.01
CA GLU A 197 1.85 -14.90 23.38
C GLU A 197 3.19 -14.76 24.12
N GLU A 198 4.09 -13.92 23.62
CA GLU A 198 5.38 -13.68 24.26
C GLU A 198 5.21 -13.04 25.65
N MET A 199 4.29 -12.08 25.81
CA MET A 199 3.96 -11.50 27.12
C MET A 199 3.44 -12.55 28.12
N MET A 200 2.53 -13.43 27.69
CA MET A 200 2.03 -14.52 28.55
C MET A 200 3.15 -15.47 28.97
N LYS A 201 4.02 -15.83 28.03
CA LYS A 201 5.18 -16.68 28.29
C LYS A 201 6.15 -16.06 29.30
N GLN A 202 6.46 -14.76 29.16
CA GLN A 202 7.36 -14.08 30.08
C GLN A 202 6.73 -13.91 31.47
N PHE A 203 5.42 -13.65 31.54
CA PHE A 203 4.70 -13.60 32.80
C PHE A 203 4.73 -14.94 33.54
N GLN A 204 4.50 -16.06 32.84
CA GLN A 204 4.61 -17.40 33.43
C GLN A 204 6.03 -17.68 33.92
N ALA A 205 7.06 -17.32 33.14
CA ALA A 205 8.45 -17.50 33.54
C ALA A 205 8.81 -16.71 34.82
N ALA A 206 8.25 -15.50 34.97
CA ALA A 206 8.42 -14.70 36.18
C ALA A 206 7.71 -15.32 37.39
N GLN A 207 6.51 -15.89 37.20
CA GLN A 207 5.80 -16.65 38.25
C GLN A 207 6.60 -17.87 38.71
N ASP A 208 7.07 -18.70 37.77
CA ASP A 208 7.87 -19.90 38.08
C ASP A 208 9.17 -19.54 38.83
N PHE A 209 9.77 -18.39 38.51
CA PHE A 209 10.95 -17.89 39.20
C PHE A 209 10.63 -17.46 40.64
N ALA A 210 9.53 -16.72 40.84
CA ALA A 210 9.07 -16.30 42.16
C ALA A 210 8.73 -17.50 43.05
N GLU A 211 8.07 -18.52 42.50
CA GLU A 211 7.76 -19.78 43.19
C GLU A 211 9.03 -20.52 43.63
N LYS A 212 10.04 -20.64 42.75
CA LYS A 212 11.33 -21.26 43.10
C LYS A 212 12.07 -20.51 44.21
N GLN A 213 11.89 -19.20 44.27
CA GLN A 213 12.46 -18.34 45.32
C GLN A 213 11.60 -18.29 46.59
N ASN A 214 10.39 -18.86 46.55
CA ASN A 214 9.41 -18.80 47.63
C ASN A 214 9.07 -17.36 48.05
N LYS A 215 9.03 -16.45 47.06
CA LYS A 215 8.75 -15.02 47.23
C LYS A 215 7.46 -14.66 46.46
N PRO A 216 6.71 -13.64 46.90
CA PRO A 216 5.69 -13.01 46.07
C PRO A 216 6.29 -12.51 44.74
N LEU A 217 5.50 -12.52 43.66
CA LEU A 217 5.97 -12.10 42.34
C LEU A 217 6.57 -10.69 42.35
N GLU A 218 5.94 -9.76 43.07
CA GLU A 218 6.37 -8.36 43.17
C GLU A 218 7.78 -8.24 43.77
N ASP A 219 8.06 -9.02 44.82
CA ASP A 219 9.37 -9.05 45.50
C ASP A 219 10.45 -9.79 44.69
N ALA A 220 10.05 -10.72 43.82
CA ALA A 220 10.97 -11.49 42.96
C ALA A 220 11.25 -10.81 41.61
N MET A 221 10.51 -9.75 41.27
CA MET A 221 10.54 -9.15 39.93
C MET A 221 11.84 -8.41 39.64
N GLU A 222 12.40 -7.70 40.63
CA GLU A 222 13.69 -7.01 40.49
C GLU A 222 14.83 -8.02 40.23
N GLU A 223 14.88 -9.08 41.02
CA GLU A 223 15.86 -10.18 40.84
C GLU A 223 15.64 -10.93 39.52
N TRP A 224 14.40 -11.10 39.08
CA TRP A 224 14.09 -11.72 37.79
C TRP A 224 14.59 -10.86 36.63
N VAL A 225 14.37 -9.54 36.69
CA VAL A 225 14.83 -8.60 35.67
C VAL A 225 16.35 -8.63 35.54
N GLU A 226 17.08 -8.62 36.67
CA GLU A 226 18.54 -8.70 36.67
C GLU A 226 19.05 -10.03 36.12
N ALA A 227 18.44 -11.15 36.52
CA ALA A 227 18.87 -12.48 36.10
C ALA A 227 18.47 -12.83 34.65
N ASN A 228 17.46 -12.16 34.09
CA ASN A 228 16.85 -12.51 32.79
C ASN A 228 16.78 -11.30 31.84
N ALA A 229 17.86 -10.53 31.73
CA ALA A 229 17.92 -9.31 30.93
C ALA A 229 17.42 -9.46 29.47
N GLN A 230 17.70 -10.59 28.82
CA GLN A 230 17.25 -10.84 27.44
C GLN A 230 15.73 -11.06 27.36
N GLN A 231 15.15 -11.79 28.31
CA GLN A 231 13.72 -12.02 28.43
C GLN A 231 12.98 -10.72 28.76
N THR A 232 13.50 -9.92 29.68
CA THR A 232 12.96 -8.59 30.00
C THR A 232 12.97 -7.68 28.78
N LYS A 233 14.04 -7.71 27.98
CA LYS A 233 14.10 -6.97 26.71
C LYS A 233 13.04 -7.47 25.72
N SER A 234 12.86 -8.78 25.61
CA SER A 234 11.81 -9.39 24.77
C SER A 234 10.40 -8.94 25.19
N ALA A 235 10.11 -8.96 26.50
CA ALA A 235 8.85 -8.46 27.05
C ALA A 235 8.63 -6.97 26.75
N GLY A 236 9.67 -6.14 26.90
CA GLY A 236 9.59 -4.72 26.54
C GLY A 236 9.24 -4.51 25.06
N LEU A 237 9.87 -5.26 24.15
CA LEU A 237 9.57 -5.18 22.72
C LEU A 237 8.15 -5.66 22.40
N ALA A 238 7.66 -6.68 23.10
CA ALA A 238 6.29 -7.17 22.97
C ALA A 238 5.26 -6.15 23.47
N VAL A 239 5.55 -5.41 24.56
CA VAL A 239 4.73 -4.27 24.98
C VAL A 239 4.68 -3.20 23.89
N ASP A 240 5.82 -2.87 23.27
CA ASP A 240 5.85 -1.90 22.17
C ASP A 240 5.04 -2.38 20.96
N ASP A 241 5.15 -3.67 20.59
CA ASP A 241 4.33 -4.28 19.52
C ASP A 241 2.83 -4.20 19.81
N MET A 242 2.44 -4.44 21.05
CA MET A 242 1.04 -4.47 21.45
C MET A 242 0.43 -3.06 21.57
N LEU A 243 1.18 -2.11 22.15
CA LEU A 243 0.62 -0.84 22.65
C LEU A 243 1.24 0.43 22.07
N ARG A 244 2.40 0.36 21.41
CA ARG A 244 3.16 1.56 20.96
C ARG A 244 3.57 1.46 19.48
N GLY A 245 2.70 0.85 18.68
CA GLY A 245 2.85 0.81 17.23
C GLY A 245 4.02 -0.04 16.75
N GLY A 246 4.62 -0.84 17.64
CA GLY A 246 5.84 -1.56 17.35
C GLY A 246 5.74 -2.50 16.15
N ILE A 247 4.57 -3.08 15.89
CA ILE A 247 4.35 -3.95 14.72
C ILE A 247 4.62 -3.26 13.38
N SER A 248 4.64 -1.93 13.37
CA SER A 248 4.97 -1.13 12.20
C SER A 248 6.46 -0.78 12.09
N ASN A 249 7.28 -1.06 13.11
CA ASN A 249 8.73 -0.83 13.10
C ASN A 249 9.43 -1.84 12.17
N VAL A 250 9.76 -1.39 10.98
CA VAL A 250 10.39 -2.18 9.91
C VAL A 250 11.85 -2.50 10.23
N SER A 251 12.56 -1.57 10.86
CA SER A 251 13.95 -1.77 11.28
C SER A 251 14.10 -2.97 12.21
N ARG A 252 13.12 -3.16 13.10
CA ARG A 252 13.13 -4.26 14.08
C ARG A 252 12.65 -5.57 13.49
N HIS A 253 11.59 -5.53 12.68
CA HIS A 253 10.92 -6.74 12.20
C HIS A 253 11.52 -7.32 10.92
N THR A 254 12.49 -6.63 10.32
CA THR A 254 13.15 -7.08 9.08
C THR A 254 14.67 -7.01 9.18
N LYS A 255 15.35 -7.65 8.23
CA LYS A 255 16.82 -7.54 8.05
C LYS A 255 17.20 -6.59 6.91
N LEU A 256 16.28 -5.74 6.48
CA LEU A 256 16.52 -4.81 5.38
C LEU A 256 17.59 -3.77 5.78
N PRO A 257 18.59 -3.49 4.92
CA PRO A 257 19.61 -2.49 5.17
C PRO A 257 19.00 -1.11 5.42
N SER A 258 19.60 -0.35 6.34
CA SER A 258 19.16 1.01 6.67
C SER A 258 19.18 1.95 5.46
N GLU A 259 20.10 1.75 4.51
CA GLU A 259 20.13 2.52 3.25
C GLU A 259 18.88 2.28 2.40
N LEU A 260 18.45 1.03 2.25
CA LEU A 260 17.22 0.69 1.54
C LEU A 260 15.98 1.24 2.26
N LEU A 261 15.94 1.15 3.59
CA LEU A 261 14.85 1.70 4.38
C LEU A 261 14.79 3.24 4.28
N ALA A 262 15.94 3.92 4.26
CA ALA A 262 16.03 5.36 4.10
C ALA A 262 15.47 5.85 2.74
N ASP A 263 15.76 5.13 1.66
CA ASP A 263 15.25 5.46 0.32
C ASP A 263 13.72 5.31 0.20
N LEU A 264 13.15 4.42 1.00
CA LEU A 264 11.71 4.18 1.10
C LEU A 264 11.03 5.09 2.14
N ALA A 265 11.78 5.91 2.87
CA ALA A 265 11.26 6.69 4.00
C ALA A 265 11.34 8.21 3.79
N TYR A 266 10.35 8.92 4.35
CA TYR A 266 10.47 10.33 4.64
C TYR A 266 11.04 10.56 6.04
N SER A 267 11.93 11.53 6.16
CA SER A 267 12.22 12.17 7.44
C SER A 267 11.12 13.17 7.81
N ARG A 268 10.98 13.47 9.10
CA ARG A 268 10.03 14.47 9.60
C ARG A 268 10.26 15.83 8.93
N GLY A 269 9.27 16.35 8.24
CA GLY A 269 9.35 17.66 7.56
C GLY A 269 9.99 17.64 6.17
N GLU A 270 10.29 16.46 5.61
CA GLU A 270 10.89 16.33 4.28
C GLU A 270 9.87 16.54 3.16
N GLU A 271 8.61 16.14 3.35
CA GLU A 271 7.58 16.24 2.32
C GLU A 271 6.84 17.58 2.40
N LEU A 272 7.20 18.51 1.51
CA LEU A 272 6.69 19.88 1.55
C LEU A 272 5.43 20.10 0.71
N ASP A 273 5.09 19.18 -0.19
CA ASP A 273 4.03 19.41 -1.19
C ASP A 273 2.64 19.18 -0.61
N PHE A 274 2.43 18.21 0.28
CA PHE A 274 1.09 17.77 0.64
C PHE A 274 0.27 18.87 1.34
N PHE A 275 0.90 19.68 2.19
CA PHE A 275 0.24 20.79 2.90
C PHE A 275 0.63 22.20 2.39
N SER A 276 1.34 22.32 1.26
CA SER A 276 1.66 23.62 0.67
C SER A 276 0.40 24.35 0.17
N GLU A 277 0.47 25.67 0.02
CA GLU A 277 -0.63 26.45 -0.56
C GLU A 277 -0.95 26.00 -2.00
N GLY A 278 -2.21 26.15 -2.41
CA GLY A 278 -2.71 25.78 -3.74
C GLY A 278 -3.77 24.68 -3.70
N ASP A 279 -4.17 24.21 -4.87
CA ASP A 279 -5.32 23.32 -5.02
C ASP A 279 -5.20 22.06 -4.17
N PHE A 280 -6.28 21.73 -3.44
CA PHE A 280 -6.41 20.51 -2.65
C PHE A 280 -5.44 20.38 -1.47
N SER A 281 -4.91 21.49 -0.94
CA SER A 281 -3.95 21.50 0.17
C SER A 281 -4.39 20.66 1.36
N GLY A 282 -3.58 19.66 1.72
CA GLY A 282 -3.84 18.72 2.82
C GLY A 282 -5.03 17.79 2.62
N THR A 283 -5.73 17.85 1.49
CA THR A 283 -6.92 17.02 1.23
C THR A 283 -6.54 15.69 0.54
N PRO A 284 -7.43 14.67 0.53
CA PRO A 284 -7.11 13.39 -0.11
C PRO A 284 -6.91 13.45 -1.63
N TYR A 285 -7.33 14.55 -2.28
CA TYR A 285 -7.15 14.74 -3.71
C TYR A 285 -5.80 15.35 -4.08
N ARG A 286 -4.95 15.63 -3.10
CA ARG A 286 -3.53 15.82 -3.33
C ARG A 286 -2.81 14.48 -3.19
N THR A 287 -1.70 14.31 -3.90
CA THR A 287 -0.92 13.07 -3.86
C THR A 287 -0.43 12.80 -2.43
N LEU A 288 -0.93 11.73 -1.81
CA LEU A 288 -0.49 11.31 -0.49
C LEU A 288 1.02 10.99 -0.49
N PRO A 289 1.79 11.46 0.51
CA PRO A 289 3.22 11.17 0.66
C PRO A 289 3.54 9.66 0.61
N ALA A 290 2.72 8.83 1.25
CA ALA A 290 2.89 7.37 1.31
C ALA A 290 2.91 6.70 -0.08
N ARG A 291 2.33 7.33 -1.10
CA ARG A 291 2.39 6.84 -2.50
C ARG A 291 3.77 7.03 -3.12
N LYS A 292 4.60 7.95 -2.62
CA LYS A 292 5.96 8.26 -3.09
C LYS A 292 7.00 7.46 -2.30
N LYS A 293 6.98 7.62 -0.98
CA LYS A 293 7.81 6.90 -0.01
C LYS A 293 6.90 6.40 1.11
N PRO A 294 6.70 5.08 1.25
CA PRO A 294 5.71 4.51 2.16
C PRO A 294 6.14 4.39 3.63
N LEU A 295 7.40 4.70 3.96
CA LEU A 295 7.92 4.63 5.32
C LEU A 295 8.10 6.05 5.92
N ILE A 296 8.14 6.10 7.24
CA ILE A 296 8.53 7.29 8.02
C ILE A 296 9.71 6.93 8.91
N LYS A 297 10.71 7.81 8.95
CA LYS A 297 11.79 7.73 9.93
C LYS A 297 11.35 8.36 11.27
N LEU A 298 11.42 7.59 12.35
CA LEU A 298 11.18 8.04 13.72
C LEU A 298 12.39 7.64 14.59
N GLY A 299 13.11 8.64 15.11
CA GLY A 299 14.40 8.40 15.75
C GLY A 299 15.39 7.79 14.74
N GLU A 300 16.00 6.66 15.11
CA GLU A 300 16.90 5.89 14.24
C GLU A 300 16.18 4.81 13.43
N ASP A 301 14.89 4.59 13.69
CA ASP A 301 14.11 3.50 13.11
C ASP A 301 13.15 3.95 12.01
N TYR A 302 12.69 2.99 11.21
CA TYR A 302 11.77 3.19 10.09
C TYR A 302 10.46 2.46 10.32
N TYR A 303 9.36 3.14 10.04
CA TYR A 303 8.01 2.68 10.35
C TYR A 303 7.11 2.64 9.11
N ALA A 304 6.44 1.51 8.91
CA ALA A 304 5.37 1.35 7.92
C ALA A 304 4.02 1.72 8.55
N VAL A 305 3.73 3.02 8.58
CA VAL A 305 2.53 3.57 9.23
C VAL A 305 1.25 2.95 8.66
N ASP A 306 1.09 2.94 7.34
CA ASP A 306 0.02 2.22 6.64
C ASP A 306 0.58 0.94 6.00
N PRO A 307 0.05 -0.24 6.33
CA PRO A 307 0.60 -1.50 5.87
C PRO A 307 0.27 -1.79 4.41
N CYS A 308 -0.67 -1.06 3.79
CA CYS A 308 -1.00 -1.29 2.38
C CYS A 308 -0.06 -0.53 1.45
N PHE A 309 0.30 0.72 1.77
CA PHE A 309 1.15 1.53 0.91
C PHE A 309 2.57 0.99 0.81
N ILE A 310 3.13 0.38 1.86
CA ILE A 310 4.43 -0.28 1.71
C ILE A 310 4.38 -1.46 0.74
N ARG A 311 3.27 -2.22 0.69
CA ARG A 311 3.10 -3.33 -0.27
C ARG A 311 2.76 -2.86 -1.69
N ASP A 312 2.08 -1.72 -1.81
CA ASP A 312 1.69 -1.16 -3.10
C ASP A 312 2.77 -0.24 -3.69
N ALA A 313 3.15 0.81 -2.95
CA ALA A 313 4.13 1.81 -3.36
C ALA A 313 5.58 1.36 -3.13
N GLY A 314 5.85 0.40 -2.25
CA GLY A 314 7.22 -0.03 -1.94
C GLY A 314 7.97 -0.57 -3.15
N TYR A 315 7.32 -1.40 -3.98
CA TYR A 315 7.92 -1.89 -5.23
C TYR A 315 8.28 -0.73 -6.17
N ARG A 316 7.33 0.18 -6.41
CA ARG A 316 7.53 1.33 -7.31
C ARG A 316 8.59 2.29 -6.78
N SER A 317 8.64 2.52 -5.47
CA SER A 317 9.63 3.39 -4.82
C SER A 317 11.03 2.76 -4.88
N LEU A 318 11.15 1.45 -4.64
CA LEU A 318 12.41 0.72 -4.77
C LEU A 318 12.98 0.81 -6.19
N LEU A 319 12.16 0.51 -7.21
CA LEU A 319 12.60 0.59 -8.61
C LEU A 319 12.97 2.01 -9.03
N PHE A 320 12.21 3.01 -8.55
CA PHE A 320 12.53 4.40 -8.79
C PHE A 320 13.91 4.75 -8.24
N ASN A 321 14.21 4.40 -6.98
CA ASN A 321 15.50 4.68 -6.35
C ASN A 321 16.66 3.91 -6.99
N LEU A 322 16.42 2.66 -7.43
CA LEU A 322 17.39 1.88 -8.19
C LEU A 322 17.82 2.61 -9.48
N LEU A 323 16.86 3.17 -10.22
CA LEU A 323 17.13 3.96 -11.42
C LEU A 323 17.79 5.32 -11.12
N GLN A 324 17.51 5.94 -9.97
CA GLN A 324 18.20 7.16 -9.55
C GLN A 324 19.68 6.90 -9.21
N LYS A 325 19.96 5.82 -8.46
CA LYS A 325 21.33 5.47 -8.05
C LYS A 325 22.17 4.86 -9.18
N LYS A 326 21.54 4.20 -10.15
CA LYS A 326 22.23 3.63 -11.32
C LYS A 326 21.57 4.05 -12.65
N PRO A 327 21.70 5.32 -13.08
CA PRO A 327 21.03 5.83 -14.28
C PRO A 327 21.38 5.06 -15.58
N ASP A 328 22.62 4.59 -15.70
CA ASP A 328 23.11 3.84 -16.87
C ASP A 328 22.42 2.46 -17.02
N TYR A 329 21.75 1.98 -15.97
CA TYR A 329 20.99 0.73 -16.00
C TYR A 329 19.63 0.87 -16.71
N LYS A 330 19.17 2.09 -17.00
CA LYS A 330 17.79 2.35 -17.44
C LYS A 330 17.32 1.53 -18.66
N GLU A 331 18.15 1.36 -19.68
CA GLU A 331 17.76 0.58 -20.86
C GLU A 331 17.72 -0.92 -20.57
N ALA A 332 18.71 -1.44 -19.84
CA ALA A 332 18.70 -2.83 -19.38
C ALA A 332 17.52 -3.10 -18.43
N PHE A 333 17.19 -2.15 -17.55
CA PHE A 333 16.02 -2.21 -16.67
C PHE A 333 14.74 -2.42 -17.47
N LYS A 334 14.48 -1.59 -18.50
CA LYS A 334 13.28 -1.70 -19.33
C LYS A 334 13.18 -3.06 -20.02
N GLU A 335 14.29 -3.53 -20.59
CA GLU A 335 14.32 -4.82 -21.27
C GLU A 335 14.03 -5.97 -20.31
N ARG A 336 14.71 -5.99 -19.16
CA ARG A 336 14.50 -7.03 -18.13
C ARG A 336 13.08 -6.99 -17.55
N GLN A 337 12.53 -5.80 -17.35
CA GLN A 337 11.15 -5.61 -16.88
C GLN A 337 10.14 -6.12 -17.92
N LYS A 338 10.37 -5.84 -19.21
CA LYS A 338 9.52 -6.30 -20.31
C LYS A 338 9.48 -7.82 -20.35
N VAL A 339 10.66 -8.45 -20.46
CA VAL A 339 10.81 -9.91 -20.53
C VAL A 339 10.14 -10.59 -19.33
N MET A 340 10.39 -10.11 -18.11
CA MET A 340 9.76 -10.68 -16.92
C MET A 340 8.23 -10.52 -16.94
N SER A 341 7.71 -9.36 -17.34
CA SER A 341 6.26 -9.14 -17.35
C SER A 341 5.52 -9.98 -18.40
N GLU A 342 6.13 -10.24 -19.55
CA GLU A 342 5.56 -11.06 -20.63
C GLU A 342 5.62 -12.56 -20.28
N ALA A 343 6.66 -12.99 -19.55
CA ALA A 343 6.79 -14.38 -19.10
C ALA A 343 5.99 -14.72 -17.82
N ALA A 344 5.52 -13.70 -17.08
CA ALA A 344 4.91 -13.88 -15.75
C ALA A 344 3.76 -14.88 -15.71
N PHE A 345 2.80 -14.79 -16.63
CA PHE A 345 1.62 -15.65 -16.59
C PHE A 345 1.96 -17.15 -16.73
N PRO A 346 2.65 -17.59 -17.80
CA PRO A 346 2.99 -19.01 -17.95
C PRO A 346 3.99 -19.52 -16.90
N GLU A 347 4.89 -18.68 -16.39
CA GLU A 347 5.84 -19.09 -15.35
C GLU A 347 5.18 -19.26 -13.98
N ILE A 348 4.36 -18.30 -13.55
CA ILE A 348 3.68 -18.35 -12.25
C ILE A 348 2.65 -19.48 -12.21
N LEU A 349 1.96 -19.74 -13.32
CA LEU A 349 0.94 -20.79 -13.41
C LEU A 349 1.47 -22.10 -14.02
N ALA A 350 2.79 -22.31 -14.08
CA ALA A 350 3.37 -23.46 -14.78
C ALA A 350 2.80 -24.80 -14.31
N GLU A 351 2.55 -24.97 -13.00
CA GLU A 351 1.94 -26.17 -12.45
C GLU A 351 0.48 -26.34 -12.87
N GLN A 352 -0.31 -25.26 -12.84
CA GLN A 352 -1.73 -25.25 -13.24
C GLN A 352 -1.89 -25.41 -14.76
N LEU A 353 -0.87 -25.04 -15.53
CA LEU A 353 -0.81 -25.18 -16.99
C LEU A 353 -0.13 -26.48 -17.43
N SER A 354 0.06 -27.45 -16.53
CA SER A 354 0.62 -28.75 -16.89
C SER A 354 -0.19 -29.42 -17.99
N GLY A 355 0.45 -29.72 -19.12
CA GLY A 355 -0.20 -30.30 -20.31
C GLY A 355 -0.73 -29.28 -21.32
N ALA A 356 -0.68 -27.99 -21.00
CA ALA A 356 -1.02 -26.93 -21.95
C ALA A 356 0.06 -26.77 -23.04
N VAL A 357 -0.36 -26.36 -24.24
CA VAL A 357 0.52 -25.88 -25.29
C VAL A 357 0.57 -24.36 -25.21
N ILE A 358 1.76 -23.82 -24.96
CA ILE A 358 1.98 -22.39 -24.78
C ILE A 358 2.74 -21.85 -25.99
N TYR A 359 2.18 -20.82 -26.62
CA TYR A 359 2.84 -20.05 -27.68
C TYR A 359 3.10 -18.64 -27.18
N GLN A 360 4.33 -18.15 -27.34
CA GLN A 360 4.74 -16.79 -26.98
C GLN A 360 5.06 -16.01 -28.25
N GLU A 361 4.91 -14.68 -28.22
CA GLU A 361 5.19 -13.77 -29.34
C GLU A 361 4.50 -14.25 -30.64
N VAL A 362 3.16 -14.32 -30.62
CA VAL A 362 2.39 -14.92 -31.71
C VAL A 362 2.12 -13.89 -32.80
N TYR A 363 2.76 -14.06 -33.95
CA TYR A 363 2.59 -13.21 -35.13
C TYR A 363 1.54 -13.75 -36.10
N TYR A 364 0.61 -12.88 -36.51
CA TYR A 364 -0.46 -13.21 -37.44
C TYR A 364 -0.79 -12.03 -38.37
N LYS A 365 -1.50 -12.27 -39.48
CA LYS A 365 -1.96 -11.20 -40.36
C LYS A 365 -3.38 -10.79 -40.00
N ASP A 366 -3.57 -9.51 -39.69
CA ASP A 366 -4.89 -8.94 -39.46
C ASP A 366 -5.81 -9.26 -40.65
N PRO A 367 -6.98 -9.90 -40.44
CA PRO A 367 -7.87 -10.31 -41.52
C PRO A 367 -8.38 -9.12 -42.35
N LYS A 368 -8.50 -7.92 -41.75
CA LYS A 368 -8.99 -6.70 -42.39
C LYS A 368 -7.89 -5.95 -43.13
N THR A 369 -6.78 -5.65 -42.46
CA THR A 369 -5.72 -4.79 -43.02
C THR A 369 -4.62 -5.56 -43.74
N LYS A 370 -4.53 -6.87 -43.52
CA LYS A 370 -3.45 -7.77 -43.97
C LYS A 370 -2.05 -7.41 -43.45
N GLN A 371 -1.96 -6.49 -42.48
CA GLN A 371 -0.71 -6.15 -41.81
C GLN A 371 -0.37 -7.18 -40.73
N TRP A 372 0.91 -7.33 -40.43
CA TRP A 372 1.36 -8.15 -39.31
C TRP A 372 0.94 -7.52 -37.98
N ALA A 373 0.40 -8.36 -37.12
CA ALA A 373 0.05 -8.08 -35.75
C ALA A 373 0.68 -9.15 -34.83
N GLU A 374 0.78 -8.81 -33.55
CA GLU A 374 1.41 -9.63 -32.52
C GLU A 374 0.49 -9.70 -31.29
N ASN A 375 0.56 -10.83 -30.60
CA ASN A 375 0.03 -11.05 -29.26
C ASN A 375 1.13 -11.64 -28.37
N ASP A 376 1.02 -11.39 -27.06
CA ASP A 376 2.08 -11.79 -26.12
C ASP A 376 2.07 -13.31 -25.84
N THR A 377 0.93 -13.89 -25.43
CA THR A 377 0.87 -15.32 -25.08
C THR A 377 -0.47 -15.97 -25.40
N LEU A 378 -0.43 -17.14 -26.03
CA LEU A 378 -1.56 -18.06 -26.18
C LEU A 378 -1.31 -19.32 -25.34
N VAL A 379 -2.34 -19.74 -24.63
CA VAL A 379 -2.31 -20.98 -23.83
C VAL A 379 -3.48 -21.85 -24.27
N LEU A 380 -3.19 -23.01 -24.84
CA LEU A 380 -4.18 -24.02 -25.20
C LEU A 380 -4.12 -25.15 -24.18
N ILE A 381 -5.21 -25.35 -23.44
CA ILE A 381 -5.37 -26.47 -22.51
C ILE A 381 -6.65 -27.21 -22.89
N ASP A 382 -6.50 -28.48 -23.27
CA ASP A 382 -7.56 -29.29 -23.86
C ASP A 382 -8.26 -28.56 -25.05
N ASP A 383 -9.52 -28.18 -24.90
CA ASP A 383 -10.33 -27.47 -25.89
C ASP A 383 -10.52 -25.98 -25.58
N VAL A 384 -9.78 -25.44 -24.60
CA VAL A 384 -9.87 -24.04 -24.15
C VAL A 384 -8.62 -23.27 -24.55
N LEU A 385 -8.84 -22.17 -25.30
CA LEU A 385 -7.80 -21.23 -25.69
C LEU A 385 -7.87 -19.95 -24.83
N TYR A 386 -6.80 -19.67 -24.11
CA TYR A 386 -6.59 -18.41 -23.42
C TYR A 386 -5.66 -17.52 -24.25
N LEU A 387 -6.02 -16.25 -24.38
CA LEU A 387 -5.15 -15.21 -24.90
C LEU A 387 -4.82 -14.24 -23.79
N VAL A 388 -3.54 -14.12 -23.48
CA VAL A 388 -3.01 -13.29 -22.41
C VAL A 388 -2.20 -12.16 -23.06
N GLU A 389 -2.60 -10.94 -22.78
CA GLU A 389 -1.90 -9.73 -23.19
C GLU A 389 -1.34 -9.04 -21.95
N ALA A 390 -0.03 -9.08 -21.79
CA ALA A 390 0.70 -8.46 -20.70
C ALA A 390 0.88 -6.97 -21.00
N LYS A 391 0.27 -6.10 -20.20
CA LYS A 391 0.51 -4.65 -20.28
C LYS A 391 1.39 -4.19 -19.13
N ALA A 392 2.66 -3.98 -19.46
CA ALA A 392 3.56 -3.19 -18.64
C ALA A 392 3.31 -1.70 -18.89
N GLY A 393 3.02 -0.96 -17.83
CA GLY A 393 2.85 0.48 -17.89
C GLY A 393 2.55 1.02 -16.51
N ALA A 394 2.94 2.26 -16.24
CA ALA A 394 2.60 2.94 -15.00
C ALA A 394 1.09 3.25 -14.98
N ALA A 395 0.27 2.23 -14.72
CA ALA A 395 -1.17 2.32 -14.55
C ALA A 395 -1.57 3.30 -13.45
N ALA A 396 -0.71 3.46 -12.45
CA ALA A 396 -0.88 4.40 -11.39
C ALA A 396 -0.02 5.62 -11.68
N SER A 397 -0.59 6.62 -12.36
CA SER A 397 -0.19 7.99 -12.05
C SER A 397 -0.27 8.13 -10.53
N ILE A 398 0.83 8.50 -9.88
CA ILE A 398 0.80 8.87 -8.46
C ILE A 398 0.04 10.18 -8.24
N ALA A 399 -0.35 10.86 -9.32
CA ALA A 399 -1.19 12.05 -9.24
C ALA A 399 -2.65 11.65 -9.11
N SER A 400 -3.38 12.40 -8.28
CA SER A 400 -4.82 12.28 -8.13
C SER A 400 -5.56 12.46 -9.46
N PRO A 401 -6.66 11.73 -9.70
CA PRO A 401 -7.52 11.93 -10.86
C PRO A 401 -8.17 13.32 -10.91
N GLU A 402 -8.23 14.02 -9.78
CA GLU A 402 -8.69 15.41 -9.74
C GLU A 402 -7.67 16.38 -10.36
N LEU A 403 -6.37 16.14 -10.15
CA LEU A 403 -5.32 17.01 -10.67
C LEU A 403 -5.05 16.78 -12.17
N ASP A 404 -5.22 15.54 -12.65
CA ASP A 404 -4.96 15.19 -14.05
C ASP A 404 -5.83 14.02 -14.52
N PHE A 405 -7.13 14.27 -14.70
CA PHE A 405 -8.05 13.24 -15.19
C PHE A 405 -7.67 12.73 -16.58
N LYS A 406 -7.10 13.59 -17.44
CA LYS A 406 -6.71 13.22 -18.80
C LYS A 406 -5.66 12.11 -18.80
N ARG A 407 -4.66 12.17 -17.91
CA ARG A 407 -3.68 11.11 -17.74
C ARG A 407 -4.28 9.80 -17.22
N HIS A 408 -5.25 9.89 -16.31
CA HIS A 408 -6.01 8.72 -15.85
C HIS A 408 -6.82 8.10 -17.00
N SER A 409 -7.52 8.91 -17.79
CA SER A 409 -8.24 8.47 -18.98
C SER A 409 -7.32 7.78 -19.99
N GLN A 410 -6.16 8.38 -20.26
CA GLN A 410 -5.17 7.80 -21.16
C GLN A 410 -4.67 6.44 -20.65
N SER A 411 -4.43 6.31 -19.36
CA SER A 411 -4.02 5.05 -18.73
C SER A 411 -5.08 3.96 -18.90
N ILE A 412 -6.37 4.28 -18.72
CA ILE A 412 -7.48 3.35 -18.98
C ILE A 412 -7.51 2.94 -20.46
N LYS A 413 -7.37 3.89 -21.38
CA LYS A 413 -7.35 3.62 -22.83
C LYS A 413 -6.17 2.72 -23.20
N ASP A 414 -5.01 2.96 -22.63
CA ASP A 414 -3.79 2.24 -22.98
C ASP A 414 -3.69 0.84 -22.38
N LEU A 415 -4.18 0.66 -21.15
CA LEU A 415 -4.03 -0.61 -20.44
C LEU A 415 -5.20 -1.56 -20.66
N ILE A 416 -6.42 -1.02 -20.74
CA ILE A 416 -7.63 -1.85 -20.84
C ILE A 416 -8.11 -1.88 -22.27
N ILE A 417 -8.36 -0.71 -22.89
CA ILE A 417 -9.01 -0.67 -24.21
C ILE A 417 -8.09 -1.19 -25.31
N LYS A 418 -6.79 -0.84 -25.31
CA LYS A 418 -5.84 -1.38 -26.29
C LYS A 418 -5.67 -2.89 -26.15
N ALA A 419 -5.50 -3.40 -24.92
CA ALA A 419 -5.37 -4.83 -24.67
C ALA A 419 -6.63 -5.59 -25.15
N TYR A 420 -7.83 -5.10 -24.80
CA TYR A 420 -9.08 -5.67 -25.29
C TYR A 420 -9.13 -5.74 -26.82
N LYS A 421 -8.77 -4.65 -27.50
CA LYS A 421 -8.78 -4.59 -28.98
C LYS A 421 -7.74 -5.51 -29.63
N GLN A 422 -6.59 -5.70 -28.99
CA GLN A 422 -5.59 -6.68 -29.46
C GLN A 422 -6.17 -8.09 -29.36
N CYS A 423 -6.77 -8.44 -28.22
CA CYS A 423 -7.41 -9.72 -28.05
C CYS A 423 -8.56 -9.95 -29.04
N GLU A 424 -9.45 -8.97 -29.17
CA GLU A 424 -10.58 -9.01 -30.12
C GLU A 424 -10.10 -9.26 -31.55
N ARG A 425 -9.06 -8.54 -32.00
CA ARG A 425 -8.48 -8.69 -33.34
C ARG A 425 -7.96 -10.11 -33.59
N PHE A 426 -7.39 -10.77 -32.59
CA PHE A 426 -6.95 -12.15 -32.74
C PHE A 426 -8.11 -13.15 -32.84
N PHE A 427 -9.17 -12.96 -32.06
CA PHE A 427 -10.36 -13.80 -32.21
C PHE A 427 -11.09 -13.56 -33.54
N GLU A 428 -11.00 -12.35 -34.11
CA GLU A 428 -11.43 -12.11 -35.49
C GLU A 428 -10.56 -12.86 -36.51
N TYR A 429 -9.23 -12.94 -36.29
CA TYR A 429 -8.33 -13.75 -37.11
C TYR A 429 -8.68 -15.24 -37.07
N LEU A 430 -8.88 -15.81 -35.88
CA LEU A 430 -9.29 -17.21 -35.72
C LEU A 430 -10.60 -17.55 -36.42
N LYS A 431 -11.53 -16.59 -36.50
CA LYS A 431 -12.83 -16.77 -37.18
C LYS A 431 -12.76 -16.54 -38.69
N SER A 432 -11.61 -16.15 -39.23
CA SER A 432 -11.51 -15.72 -40.63
C SER A 432 -11.44 -16.88 -41.64
N ALA A 433 -11.10 -18.08 -41.19
CA ALA A 433 -11.11 -19.32 -41.97
C ALA A 433 -11.24 -20.55 -41.04
N ASP A 434 -11.53 -21.71 -41.62
CA ASP A 434 -11.60 -22.99 -40.87
C ASP A 434 -10.22 -23.42 -40.32
N GLU A 435 -9.13 -22.99 -40.97
CA GLU A 435 -7.73 -23.22 -40.58
C GLU A 435 -6.93 -21.93 -40.82
N VAL A 436 -6.13 -21.50 -39.84
CA VAL A 436 -5.36 -20.24 -39.85
C VAL A 436 -3.99 -20.36 -39.22
#